data_AF-A0A453PA44-F1
#
_entry.id   AF-A0A453PA44-F1
#
_cell.length_a   1.000
_cell.length_b   1.000
_cell.length_c   1.000
_cell.angle_alpha   90.00
_cell.angle_beta   90.00
_cell.angle_gamma   90.00
#
_symmetry.space_group_name_H-M   'P 1'
#
loop_
_entity.id
_entity.type
_entity.pdbx_description
1 polymer ?
#
loop_
_entity_poly.entity_id
_entity_poly.type
_entity_poly.pdbx_seq_one_letter_code
_entity_poly.pdbx_strand_id
1 'polypeptide(L)'
;QITDLPFSLYSTFVIEARHGFNKQTFWLFIWDMIKGILLSVVLAPPIVAAIIVIVQNGGPYLAIYLWGFMFALALLMMTIYPIMIAPLFNKFTPLPEGSLREKIEKLADSLKFPLKKLFVVDGSTRSSHSNAYMYGFFKNKRIVLYDTLIQQCSNDNEIVSVLAHELGHWKLNHTAYSFVAVQVLTFMQFGGYTLVRNSKDLFESFGFEDQPVIIGLIIFMHTIIPVQHLLSFCLNLVSRAFEFQADAFAKNLGYAPELRGALVKLQEENLSAMNTDPWYSAYHYSHPPLVERLSALEDLDSKKDN
;
A
#
# COMPACT_ATOMS: atom_id res chain seq x y z
N GLN A 1 -10.37 10.70 14.55
CA GLN A 1 -11.34 11.07 13.50
C GLN A 1 -11.90 12.48 13.68
N ILE A 2 -12.61 12.82 14.76
CA ILE A 2 -13.12 14.20 14.95
C ILE A 2 -11.97 15.20 15.16
N THR A 3 -10.95 14.83 15.94
CA THR A 3 -9.75 15.65 16.18
C THR A 3 -8.90 15.87 14.92
N ASP A 4 -8.96 14.93 13.97
CA ASP A 4 -8.17 14.96 12.73
C ASP A 4 -8.92 15.65 11.59
N LEU A 5 -10.22 15.91 11.79
CA LEU A 5 -11.09 16.51 10.78
C LEU A 5 -10.62 17.91 10.34
N PRO A 6 -10.20 18.83 11.24
CA PRO A 6 -9.67 20.13 10.83
C PRO A 6 -8.45 20.00 9.91
N PHE A 7 -7.53 19.09 10.24
CA PHE A 7 -6.32 18.85 9.44
C PHE A 7 -6.66 18.21 8.09
N SER A 8 -7.60 17.25 8.07
CA SER A 8 -8.04 16.58 6.84
C SER A 8 -8.74 17.56 5.88
N LEU A 9 -9.59 18.45 6.42
CA LEU A 9 -10.24 19.51 5.66
C LEU A 9 -9.21 20.52 5.13
N TYR A 10 -8.25 20.92 5.96
CA TYR A 10 -7.19 21.84 5.53
C TYR A 10 -6.32 21.23 4.43
N SER A 11 -5.89 19.98 4.60
CA SER A 11 -5.11 19.27 3.59
C SER A 11 -5.88 19.21 2.26
N THR A 12 -7.14 18.78 2.28
CA THR A 12 -7.92 18.54 1.05
C THR A 12 -8.41 19.82 0.38
N PHE A 13 -9.00 20.74 1.15
CA PHE A 13 -9.70 21.91 0.60
C PHE A 13 -8.85 23.19 0.63
N VAL A 14 -7.65 23.17 1.24
CA VAL A 14 -6.72 24.32 1.21
C VAL A 14 -5.42 23.96 0.50
N ILE A 15 -4.71 22.91 0.92
CA ILE A 15 -3.41 22.55 0.34
C ILE A 15 -3.61 21.95 -1.06
N GLU A 16 -4.27 20.80 -1.15
CA GLU A 16 -4.51 20.09 -2.42
C GLU A 16 -5.30 20.96 -3.41
N ALA A 17 -6.30 21.71 -2.92
CA ALA A 17 -7.07 22.64 -3.75
C ALA A 17 -6.22 23.78 -4.33
N ARG A 18 -5.30 24.36 -3.54
CA ARG A 18 -4.37 25.41 -4.00
C ARG A 18 -3.46 24.92 -5.12
N HIS A 19 -3.05 23.66 -5.06
CA HIS A 19 -2.19 23.03 -6.07
C HIS A 19 -2.98 22.36 -7.21
N GLY A 20 -4.31 22.48 -7.22
CA GLY A 20 -5.17 21.98 -8.30
C GLY A 20 -5.44 20.47 -8.27
N PHE A 21 -4.94 19.76 -7.26
CA PHE A 21 -5.06 18.31 -7.10
C PHE A 21 -6.44 17.86 -6.64
N ASN A 22 -7.06 18.60 -5.71
CA ASN A 22 -8.36 18.22 -5.17
C ASN A 22 -9.45 18.34 -6.26
N LYS A 23 -10.11 17.23 -6.54
CA LYS A 23 -11.31 17.16 -7.41
C LYS A 23 -12.58 16.81 -6.63
N GLN A 24 -12.45 16.51 -5.35
CA GLN A 24 -13.54 16.09 -4.50
C GLN A 24 -14.43 17.29 -4.12
N THR A 25 -15.74 17.10 -4.18
CA THR A 25 -16.69 18.07 -3.58
C THR A 25 -16.76 17.89 -2.07
N PHE A 26 -17.11 18.95 -1.35
CA PHE A 26 -17.31 18.87 0.11
C PHE A 26 -18.30 17.76 0.51
N TRP A 27 -19.40 17.61 -0.23
CA TRP A 27 -20.39 16.57 0.03
C TRP A 27 -19.85 15.16 -0.19
N LEU A 28 -19.07 14.95 -1.25
CA LEU A 28 -18.43 13.66 -1.48
C LEU A 28 -17.43 13.34 -0.36
N PHE A 29 -16.68 14.33 0.13
CA PHE A 29 -15.78 14.16 1.28
C PHE A 29 -16.51 13.72 2.55
N ILE A 30 -17.61 14.40 2.89
CA ILE A 30 -18.42 14.04 4.06
C ILE A 30 -19.03 12.64 3.91
N TRP A 31 -19.53 12.29 2.72
CA TRP A 31 -20.08 10.96 2.47
C TRP A 31 -19.02 9.86 2.57
N ASP A 32 -17.82 10.07 2.05
CA ASP A 32 -16.73 9.11 2.19
C ASP A 32 -16.31 8.95 3.66
N MET A 33 -16.25 10.04 4.42
CA MET A 33 -16.00 10.01 5.86
C MET A 33 -17.06 9.18 6.61
N ILE A 34 -18.36 9.43 6.33
CA ILE A 34 -19.46 8.69 6.96
C ILE A 34 -19.38 7.19 6.60
N LYS A 35 -19.17 6.84 5.34
CA LYS A 35 -18.99 5.44 4.92
C LYS A 35 -17.82 4.78 5.64
N GLY A 36 -16.70 5.48 5.77
CA GLY A 36 -15.51 5.00 6.50
C GLY A 36 -15.79 4.76 7.99
N ILE A 37 -16.52 5.68 8.65
CA ILE A 37 -16.96 5.51 10.03
C ILE A 37 -17.87 4.29 10.17
N LEU A 38 -18.89 4.18 9.33
CA LEU A 38 -19.84 3.07 9.38
C LEU A 38 -19.13 1.73 9.19
N LEU A 39 -18.23 1.64 8.21
CA LEU A 39 -17.43 0.44 7.99
C LEU A 39 -16.56 0.11 9.21
N SER A 40 -15.94 1.12 9.83
CA SER A 40 -15.13 0.93 11.04
C SER A 40 -15.96 0.45 12.21
N VAL A 41 -17.17 1.00 12.41
CA VAL A 41 -18.11 0.59 13.46
C VAL A 41 -18.65 -0.82 13.21
N VAL A 42 -18.78 -1.26 11.97
CA VAL A 42 -19.23 -2.62 11.65
C VAL A 42 -18.10 -3.65 11.83
N LEU A 43 -16.88 -3.31 11.40
CA LEU A 43 -15.76 -4.26 11.39
C LEU A 43 -14.98 -4.29 12.71
N ALA A 44 -14.72 -3.14 13.35
CA ALA A 44 -13.81 -3.09 14.49
C ALA A 44 -14.36 -3.77 15.76
N PRO A 45 -15.62 -3.56 16.19
CA PRO A 45 -16.13 -4.20 17.41
C PRO A 45 -16.05 -5.73 17.43
N PRO A 46 -16.45 -6.49 16.38
CA PRO A 46 -16.31 -7.94 16.40
C PRO A 46 -14.84 -8.39 16.42
N ILE A 47 -13.94 -7.67 15.73
CA ILE A 47 -12.50 -7.96 15.75
C ILE A 47 -11.94 -7.73 17.16
N VAL A 48 -12.26 -6.60 17.78
CA VAL A 48 -11.82 -6.26 19.14
C VAL A 48 -12.38 -7.24 20.17
N ALA A 49 -13.66 -7.61 20.06
CA ALA A 49 -14.27 -8.60 20.93
C ALA A 49 -13.56 -9.97 20.81
N ALA A 50 -13.26 -10.42 19.59
CA ALA A 50 -12.51 -11.64 19.36
C ALA A 50 -11.11 -11.58 19.99
N ILE A 51 -10.39 -10.47 19.82
CA ILE A 51 -9.07 -10.27 20.44
C ILE A 51 -9.18 -10.35 21.98
N ILE A 52 -10.16 -9.69 22.59
CA ILE A 52 -10.36 -9.72 24.05
C ILE A 52 -10.57 -11.16 24.53
N VAL A 53 -11.47 -11.90 23.88
CA VAL A 53 -11.75 -13.29 24.23
C VAL A 53 -10.50 -14.16 24.07
N ILE A 54 -9.72 -13.97 23.01
CA ILE A 54 -8.46 -14.69 22.79
C ILE A 54 -7.45 -14.35 23.90
N VAL A 55 -7.30 -13.09 24.30
CA VAL A 55 -6.37 -12.71 25.38
C VAL A 55 -6.78 -13.29 26.73
N GLN A 56 -8.08 -13.28 27.03
CA GLN A 56 -8.61 -13.83 28.28
C GLN A 56 -8.44 -15.36 28.36
N ASN A 57 -8.63 -16.07 27.24
CA ASN A 57 -8.65 -17.54 27.22
C ASN A 57 -7.36 -18.20 26.65
N GLY A 58 -6.44 -17.42 26.10
CA GLY A 58 -5.35 -17.93 25.25
C GLY A 58 -4.23 -18.66 25.99
N GLY A 59 -4.18 -18.61 27.32
CA GLY A 59 -3.23 -19.38 28.13
C GLY A 59 -1.75 -19.19 27.71
N PRO A 60 -0.93 -20.26 27.69
CA PRO A 60 0.49 -20.18 27.34
C PRO A 60 0.76 -20.00 25.84
N TYR A 61 -0.21 -20.31 24.97
CA TYR A 61 -0.07 -20.22 23.50
C TYR A 61 -0.71 -18.95 22.92
N LEU A 62 -0.96 -17.93 23.76
CA LEU A 62 -1.65 -16.70 23.39
C LEU A 62 -1.12 -16.06 22.10
N ALA A 63 0.20 -15.96 21.95
CA ALA A 63 0.83 -15.37 20.78
C ALA A 63 0.43 -16.09 19.48
N ILE A 64 0.33 -17.43 19.51
CA ILE A 64 -0.07 -18.24 18.35
C ILE A 64 -1.54 -18.01 18.03
N TYR A 65 -2.41 -17.93 19.03
CA TYR A 65 -3.85 -17.69 18.80
C TYR A 65 -4.13 -16.29 18.26
N LEU A 66 -3.52 -15.25 18.82
CA LEU A 66 -3.64 -13.88 18.32
C LEU A 66 -3.09 -13.77 16.89
N TRP A 67 -1.91 -14.33 16.66
CA TRP A 67 -1.30 -14.34 15.32
C TRP A 67 -2.18 -15.09 14.32
N GLY A 68 -2.66 -16.29 14.65
CA GLY A 68 -3.49 -17.10 13.77
C GLY A 68 -4.81 -16.41 13.42
N PHE A 69 -5.44 -15.76 14.40
CA PHE A 69 -6.64 -14.94 14.17
C PHE A 69 -6.35 -13.77 13.22
N MET A 70 -5.29 -12.99 13.49
CA MET A 70 -4.92 -11.85 12.64
C MET A 70 -4.46 -12.26 11.25
N PHE A 71 -3.78 -13.41 11.12
CA PHE A 71 -3.39 -13.99 9.84
C PHE A 71 -4.62 -14.36 9.01
N ALA A 72 -5.59 -15.06 9.60
CA ALA A 72 -6.84 -15.42 8.93
C ALA A 72 -7.64 -14.16 8.53
N LEU A 73 -7.71 -13.17 9.43
CA LEU A 73 -8.35 -11.88 9.15
C LEU A 73 -7.64 -11.13 8.01
N ALA A 74 -6.31 -11.12 7.98
CA ALA A 74 -5.54 -10.48 6.91
C ALA A 74 -5.83 -11.12 5.55
N LEU A 75 -5.83 -12.45 5.46
CA LEU A 75 -6.20 -13.18 4.22
C LEU A 75 -7.63 -12.90 3.78
N LEU A 76 -8.56 -12.86 4.74
CA LEU A 76 -9.96 -12.52 4.50
C LEU A 76 -10.07 -11.10 3.95
N MET A 77 -9.43 -10.13 4.58
CA MET A 77 -9.46 -8.71 4.18
C MET A 77 -8.78 -8.48 2.83
N MET A 78 -7.69 -9.19 2.51
CA MET A 78 -7.07 -9.14 1.18
C MET A 78 -8.03 -9.58 0.06
N THR A 79 -9.02 -10.41 0.38
CA THR A 79 -10.05 -10.86 -0.58
C THR A 79 -11.27 -9.95 -0.57
N ILE A 80 -11.77 -9.59 0.60
CA ILE A 80 -12.98 -8.77 0.77
C ILE A 80 -12.74 -7.33 0.33
N TYR A 81 -11.59 -6.74 0.68
CA TYR A 81 -11.34 -5.32 0.46
C TYR A 81 -11.53 -4.88 -0.99
N PRO A 82 -10.84 -5.46 -2.00
CA PRO A 82 -10.96 -4.98 -3.37
C PRO A 82 -12.30 -5.35 -4.03
N ILE A 83 -13.03 -6.34 -3.50
CA ILE A 83 -14.29 -6.83 -4.08
C ILE A 83 -15.51 -6.12 -3.50
N MET A 84 -15.49 -5.81 -2.21
CA MET A 84 -16.66 -5.31 -1.48
C MET A 84 -16.44 -3.94 -0.88
N ILE A 85 -15.22 -3.62 -0.40
CA ILE A 85 -14.97 -2.35 0.30
C ILE A 85 -14.59 -1.25 -0.67
N ALA A 86 -13.57 -1.47 -1.51
CA ALA A 86 -13.10 -0.47 -2.46
C ALA A 86 -14.22 0.02 -3.41
N PRO A 87 -15.14 -0.85 -3.91
CA PRO A 87 -16.26 -0.40 -4.74
C PRO A 87 -17.31 0.48 -4.05
N LEU A 88 -17.32 0.58 -2.71
CA LEU A 88 -18.20 1.52 -1.98
C LEU A 88 -17.73 2.98 -2.12
N PHE A 89 -16.44 3.15 -2.42
CA PHE A 89 -15.79 4.44 -2.56
C PHE A 89 -15.58 4.79 -4.04
N ASN A 90 -15.03 3.86 -4.82
CA ASN A 90 -14.68 4.13 -6.22
C ASN A 90 -15.50 3.26 -7.18
N LYS A 91 -15.80 3.79 -8.36
CA LYS A 91 -16.39 3.05 -9.45
C LYS A 91 -15.28 2.31 -10.21
N PHE A 92 -15.49 1.00 -10.37
CA PHE A 92 -14.62 0.15 -11.18
C PHE A 92 -15.37 -0.24 -12.45
N THR A 93 -14.84 0.14 -13.61
CA THR A 93 -15.37 -0.27 -14.92
C THR A 93 -14.35 -1.12 -15.65
N PRO A 94 -14.75 -2.13 -16.44
CA PRO A 94 -13.82 -2.84 -17.31
C PRO A 94 -13.07 -1.87 -18.22
N LEU A 95 -11.78 -2.11 -18.47
CA LEU A 95 -11.04 -1.33 -19.46
C LEU A 95 -11.70 -1.51 -20.84
N PRO A 96 -12.05 -0.44 -21.56
CA PRO A 96 -12.63 -0.53 -22.89
C PRO A 96 -11.74 -1.33 -23.84
N GLU A 97 -12.35 -1.95 -24.85
CA GLU A 97 -11.61 -2.58 -25.94
C GLU A 97 -10.82 -1.50 -26.70
N GLY A 98 -9.58 -1.82 -27.09
CA GLY A 98 -8.69 -0.90 -27.79
C GLY A 98 -7.22 -1.29 -27.71
N SER A 99 -6.36 -0.49 -28.34
CA SER A 99 -4.91 -0.75 -28.44
C SER A 99 -4.23 -0.95 -27.09
N LEU A 100 -4.58 -0.13 -26.09
CA LEU A 100 -4.01 -0.23 -24.75
C LEU A 100 -4.32 -1.59 -24.13
N ARG A 101 -5.58 -2.03 -24.22
CA ARG A 101 -6.02 -3.31 -23.65
C ARG A 101 -5.29 -4.48 -24.30
N GLU A 102 -5.21 -4.50 -25.62
CA GLU A 102 -4.50 -5.56 -26.37
C GLU A 102 -3.02 -5.63 -25.99
N LYS A 103 -2.35 -4.48 -25.85
CA LYS A 103 -0.94 -4.43 -25.42
C LYS A 103 -0.76 -4.98 -24.00
N ILE A 104 -1.66 -4.65 -23.08
CA ILE A 104 -1.61 -5.14 -21.69
C ILE A 104 -1.85 -6.64 -21.64
N GLU A 105 -2.86 -7.14 -22.35
CA GLU A 105 -3.16 -8.58 -22.43
C GLU A 105 -1.98 -9.35 -23.03
N LYS A 106 -1.37 -8.84 -24.10
CA LYS A 106 -0.16 -9.42 -24.70
C LYS A 106 1.03 -9.46 -23.74
N LEU A 107 1.27 -8.39 -22.99
CA LEU A 107 2.32 -8.35 -21.97
C LEU A 107 2.05 -9.38 -20.87
N ALA A 108 0.83 -9.42 -20.33
CA ALA A 108 0.42 -10.38 -19.31
C ALA A 108 0.61 -11.83 -19.80
N ASP A 109 0.18 -12.13 -21.03
CA ASP A 109 0.32 -13.45 -21.63
C ASP A 109 1.78 -13.86 -21.82
N SER A 110 2.63 -12.94 -22.29
CA SER A 110 4.08 -13.18 -22.45
C SER A 110 4.76 -13.58 -21.13
N LEU A 111 4.27 -13.06 -20.01
CA LEU A 111 4.77 -13.34 -18.66
C LEU A 111 4.06 -14.51 -17.98
N LYS A 112 3.08 -15.11 -18.67
CA LYS A 112 2.16 -16.13 -18.12
C LYS A 112 1.45 -15.65 -16.86
N PHE A 113 1.16 -14.35 -16.80
CA PHE A 113 0.39 -13.75 -15.72
C PHE A 113 -1.07 -14.18 -15.86
N PRO A 114 -1.70 -14.77 -14.84
CA PRO A 114 -3.07 -15.27 -14.93
C PRO A 114 -4.09 -14.13 -14.81
N LEU A 115 -4.06 -13.20 -15.78
CA LEU A 115 -4.97 -12.07 -15.87
C LEU A 115 -6.41 -12.56 -16.06
N LYS A 116 -7.31 -12.15 -15.17
CA LYS A 116 -8.74 -12.45 -15.28
C LYS A 116 -9.58 -11.25 -15.65
N LYS A 117 -9.25 -10.09 -15.09
CA LYS A 117 -10.00 -8.84 -15.33
C LYS A 117 -9.05 -7.65 -15.28
N LEU A 118 -9.31 -6.70 -16.17
CA LEU A 118 -8.62 -5.43 -16.27
C LEU A 118 -9.66 -4.32 -16.05
N PHE A 119 -9.43 -3.49 -15.04
CA PHE A 119 -10.36 -2.45 -14.63
C PHE A 119 -9.72 -1.07 -14.71
N VAL A 120 -10.56 -0.07 -14.90
CA VAL A 120 -10.27 1.33 -14.66
C VAL A 120 -11.03 1.77 -13.42
N VAL A 121 -10.35 2.47 -12.53
CA VAL A 121 -10.94 3.12 -11.36
C VAL A 121 -11.03 4.63 -11.58
N ASP A 122 -12.15 5.23 -11.17
CA ASP A 122 -12.44 6.66 -11.29
C ASP A 122 -11.72 7.54 -10.25
N GLY A 123 -10.39 7.41 -10.17
CA GLY A 123 -9.54 8.15 -9.24
C GLY A 123 -9.67 9.67 -9.40
N SER A 124 -9.94 10.14 -10.63
CA SER A 124 -10.16 11.54 -10.97
C SER A 124 -11.30 12.20 -10.20
N THR A 125 -12.24 11.42 -9.65
CA THR A 125 -13.34 11.92 -8.81
C THR A 125 -12.85 12.52 -7.49
N ARG A 126 -11.66 12.12 -7.03
CA ARG A 126 -11.08 12.56 -5.75
C ARG A 126 -9.83 13.41 -5.94
N SER A 127 -8.93 12.99 -6.81
CA SER A 127 -7.65 13.66 -7.01
C SER A 127 -7.14 13.48 -8.44
N SER A 128 -6.28 14.37 -8.91
CA SER A 128 -5.53 14.17 -10.16
C SER A 128 -4.29 13.28 -10.02
N HIS A 129 -4.09 12.61 -8.88
CA HIS A 129 -2.99 11.66 -8.72
C HIS A 129 -3.21 10.39 -9.54
N SER A 130 -2.11 9.86 -10.08
CA SER A 130 -2.08 8.69 -10.94
C SER A 130 -1.46 7.48 -10.27
N ASN A 131 -2.04 6.31 -10.52
CA ASN A 131 -1.53 5.05 -10.00
C ASN A 131 -2.02 3.86 -10.85
N ALA A 132 -1.36 2.73 -10.68
CA ALA A 132 -1.79 1.41 -11.15
C ALA A 132 -1.46 0.39 -10.06
N TYR A 133 -2.30 -0.63 -9.91
CA TYR A 133 -2.00 -1.69 -8.96
C TYR A 133 -2.60 -3.01 -9.39
N MET A 134 -2.07 -4.08 -8.80
CA MET A 134 -2.52 -5.45 -9.06
C MET A 134 -2.96 -6.11 -7.75
N TYR A 135 -3.98 -6.96 -7.85
CA TYR A 135 -4.43 -7.73 -6.69
C TYR A 135 -5.02 -9.08 -7.10
N GLY A 136 -5.31 -9.90 -6.10
CA GLY A 136 -5.96 -11.20 -6.25
C GLY A 136 -5.05 -12.37 -5.90
N PHE A 137 -5.66 -13.53 -5.68
CA PHE A 137 -4.98 -14.75 -5.25
C PHE A 137 -4.85 -15.77 -6.38
N PHE A 138 -3.75 -16.52 -6.37
CA PHE A 138 -3.49 -17.64 -7.28
C PHE A 138 -3.74 -17.28 -8.75
N LYS A 139 -4.69 -17.98 -9.40
CA LYS A 139 -5.05 -17.84 -10.81
C LYS A 139 -6.11 -16.76 -11.08
N ASN A 140 -6.48 -15.97 -10.07
CA ASN A 140 -7.49 -14.93 -10.18
C ASN A 140 -6.86 -13.56 -9.94
N LYS A 141 -5.95 -13.16 -10.84
CA LYS A 141 -5.27 -11.87 -10.76
C LYS A 141 -6.01 -10.81 -11.56
N ARG A 142 -5.99 -9.59 -11.05
CA ARG A 142 -6.64 -8.42 -11.62
C ARG A 142 -5.69 -7.25 -11.64
N ILE A 143 -5.79 -6.44 -12.68
CA ILE A 143 -5.06 -5.19 -12.82
C ILE A 143 -6.08 -4.04 -12.75
N VAL A 144 -5.74 -2.99 -12.01
CA VAL A 144 -6.52 -1.75 -11.93
C VAL A 144 -5.64 -0.60 -12.35
N LEU A 145 -6.14 0.19 -13.30
CA LEU A 145 -5.55 1.44 -13.75
C LEU A 145 -6.38 2.61 -13.23
N TYR A 146 -5.74 3.67 -12.75
CA TYR A 146 -6.45 4.92 -12.52
C TYR A 146 -6.75 5.58 -13.87
N ASP A 147 -7.93 6.17 -14.00
CA ASP A 147 -8.30 6.98 -15.15
C ASP A 147 -7.35 8.17 -15.36
N THR A 148 -6.87 8.78 -14.29
CA THR A 148 -5.85 9.83 -14.30
C THR A 148 -4.55 9.38 -14.97
N LEU A 149 -4.11 8.13 -14.71
CA LEU A 149 -2.90 7.59 -15.33
C LEU A 149 -3.09 7.48 -16.85
N ILE A 150 -4.26 7.01 -17.29
CA ILE A 150 -4.60 6.88 -18.72
C ILE A 150 -4.69 8.26 -19.39
N GLN A 151 -5.19 9.26 -18.68
CA GLN A 151 -5.31 10.63 -19.18
C GLN A 151 -3.97 11.38 -19.25
N GLN A 152 -3.06 11.13 -18.31
CA GLN A 152 -1.78 11.82 -18.21
C GLN A 152 -0.71 11.23 -19.13
N CYS A 153 -0.65 9.91 -19.28
CA CYS A 153 0.27 9.28 -20.21
C CYS A 153 -0.12 9.61 -21.65
N SER A 154 0.84 10.08 -22.46
CA SER A 154 0.57 10.49 -23.85
C SER A 154 0.54 9.32 -24.81
N ASN A 155 1.08 8.17 -24.40
CA ASN A 155 1.21 6.98 -25.21
C ASN A 155 0.89 5.74 -24.37
N ASP A 156 0.13 4.81 -24.95
CA ASP A 156 -0.12 3.48 -24.38
C ASP A 156 1.16 2.77 -23.92
N ASN A 157 2.29 2.96 -24.61
CA ASN A 157 3.53 2.28 -24.24
C ASN A 157 4.10 2.77 -22.88
N GLU A 158 3.82 4.01 -22.47
CA GLU A 158 4.17 4.51 -21.13
C GLU A 158 3.34 3.80 -20.05
N ILE A 159 2.06 3.55 -20.32
CA ILE A 159 1.20 2.82 -19.40
C ILE A 159 1.64 1.35 -19.33
N VAL A 160 1.98 0.76 -20.47
CA VAL A 160 2.46 -0.62 -20.56
C VAL A 160 3.82 -0.78 -19.86
N SER A 161 4.71 0.22 -19.90
CA SER A 161 5.98 0.18 -19.18
C SER A 161 5.81 0.26 -17.66
N VAL A 162 4.88 1.09 -17.17
CA VAL A 162 4.48 1.11 -15.75
C VAL A 162 3.91 -0.26 -15.35
N LEU A 163 3.06 -0.86 -16.18
CA LEU A 163 2.56 -2.20 -15.92
C LEU A 163 3.63 -3.29 -15.99
N ALA A 164 4.66 -3.13 -16.81
CA ALA A 164 5.81 -4.03 -16.83
C ALA A 164 6.57 -3.97 -15.50
N HIS A 165 6.72 -2.78 -14.92
CA HIS A 165 7.28 -2.58 -13.57
C HIS A 165 6.40 -3.27 -12.52
N GLU A 166 5.09 -3.02 -12.52
CA GLU A 166 4.15 -3.68 -11.60
C GLU A 166 4.23 -5.22 -11.70
N LEU A 167 4.22 -5.76 -12.92
CA LEU A 167 4.37 -7.19 -13.18
C LEU A 167 5.73 -7.74 -12.72
N GLY A 168 6.76 -6.90 -12.63
CA GLY A 168 8.03 -7.20 -11.98
C GLY A 168 7.86 -7.53 -10.50
N HIS A 169 7.09 -6.74 -9.75
CA HIS A 169 6.79 -7.05 -8.34
C HIS A 169 6.09 -8.39 -8.17
N TRP A 170 5.17 -8.72 -9.09
CA TRP A 170 4.53 -10.03 -9.08
C TRP A 170 5.51 -11.15 -9.42
N LYS A 171 6.30 -10.99 -10.49
CA LYS A 171 7.22 -12.03 -10.99
C LYS A 171 8.31 -12.38 -9.98
N LEU A 172 8.80 -11.37 -9.26
CA LEU A 172 9.83 -11.49 -8.24
C LEU A 172 9.26 -11.78 -6.84
N ASN A 173 7.95 -11.99 -6.71
CA ASN A 173 7.25 -12.32 -5.46
C ASN A 173 7.42 -11.27 -4.34
N HIS A 174 7.64 -10.00 -4.67
CA HIS A 174 7.83 -8.93 -3.68
C HIS A 174 6.66 -8.85 -2.69
N THR A 175 5.42 -8.95 -3.16
CA THR A 175 4.24 -8.97 -2.28
C THR A 175 4.23 -10.14 -1.30
N ALA A 176 4.70 -11.32 -1.73
CA ALA A 176 4.76 -12.50 -0.86
C ALA A 176 5.85 -12.36 0.20
N TYR A 177 7.03 -11.85 -0.17
CA TYR A 177 8.10 -11.55 0.78
C TYR A 177 7.65 -10.52 1.82
N SER A 178 7.05 -9.41 1.39
CA SER A 178 6.52 -8.39 2.30
C SER A 178 5.43 -8.95 3.21
N PHE A 179 4.53 -9.81 2.69
CA PHE A 179 3.51 -10.46 3.50
C PHE A 179 4.12 -11.34 4.59
N VAL A 180 5.07 -12.22 4.23
CA VAL A 180 5.76 -13.10 5.19
C VAL A 180 6.52 -12.28 6.23
N ALA A 181 7.23 -11.23 5.82
CA ALA A 181 7.94 -10.33 6.73
C ALA A 181 6.98 -9.72 7.76
N VAL A 182 5.84 -9.17 7.31
CA VAL A 182 4.80 -8.64 8.20
C VAL A 182 4.26 -9.73 9.13
N GLN A 183 4.02 -10.96 8.66
CA GLN A 183 3.54 -12.04 9.53
C GLN A 183 4.55 -12.41 10.62
N VAL A 184 5.85 -12.42 10.31
CA VAL A 184 6.92 -12.67 11.29
C VAL A 184 6.98 -11.53 12.31
N LEU A 185 6.91 -10.27 11.86
CA LEU A 185 6.88 -9.11 12.76
C LEU A 185 5.65 -9.13 13.68
N THR A 186 4.47 -9.39 13.15
CA THR A 186 3.23 -9.49 13.93
C THR A 186 3.30 -10.63 14.95
N PHE A 187 3.87 -11.79 14.58
CA PHE A 187 4.11 -12.88 15.53
C PHE A 187 5.03 -12.46 16.67
N MET A 188 6.16 -11.82 16.36
CA MET A 188 7.09 -11.30 17.37
C MET A 188 6.45 -10.25 18.27
N GLN A 189 5.62 -9.36 17.72
CA GLN A 189 4.86 -8.37 18.51
C GLN A 189 3.89 -9.04 19.48
N PHE A 190 3.12 -10.04 19.05
CA PHE A 190 2.24 -10.78 19.97
C PHE A 190 3.02 -11.63 20.98
N GLY A 191 4.19 -12.16 20.61
CA GLY A 191 5.13 -12.77 21.52
C GLY A 191 5.56 -11.79 22.62
N GLY A 192 6.01 -10.59 22.23
CA GLY A 192 6.38 -9.51 23.16
C GLY A 192 5.22 -9.09 24.07
N TYR A 193 4.02 -8.93 23.52
CA TYR A 193 2.82 -8.62 24.31
C TYR A 193 2.52 -9.71 25.35
N THR A 194 2.66 -10.98 24.97
CA THR A 194 2.40 -12.12 25.86
C THR A 194 3.31 -12.11 27.09
N LEU A 195 4.55 -11.59 26.95
CA LEU A 195 5.50 -11.47 28.06
C LEU A 195 5.12 -10.38 29.07
N VAL A 196 4.50 -9.29 28.61
CA VAL A 196 4.23 -8.10 29.45
C VAL A 196 2.78 -7.97 29.90
N ARG A 197 1.85 -8.74 29.32
CA ARG A 197 0.39 -8.60 29.57
C ARG A 197 -0.05 -8.71 31.03
N ASN A 198 0.72 -9.39 31.87
CA ASN A 198 0.42 -9.62 33.30
C ASN A 198 1.26 -8.72 34.23
N SER A 199 2.04 -7.79 33.68
CA SER A 199 2.94 -6.93 34.44
C SER A 199 2.16 -5.85 35.20
N LYS A 200 1.97 -5.99 36.51
CA LYS A 200 1.25 -5.01 37.34
C LYS A 200 1.88 -3.61 37.25
N ASP A 201 3.20 -3.53 37.43
CA ASP A 201 3.96 -2.29 37.39
C ASP A 201 3.75 -1.52 36.07
N LEU A 202 3.54 -2.25 34.96
CA LEU A 202 3.30 -1.62 33.66
C LEU A 202 1.96 -0.89 33.66
N PHE A 203 0.89 -1.48 34.21
CA PHE A 203 -0.44 -0.87 34.25
C PHE A 203 -0.51 0.24 35.32
N GLU A 204 0.08 0.01 36.49
CA GLU A 204 0.13 0.97 37.59
C GLU A 204 0.86 2.26 37.18
N SER A 205 1.92 2.15 36.37
CA SER A 205 2.65 3.30 35.81
C SER A 205 1.77 4.24 34.96
N PHE A 206 0.65 3.74 34.44
CA PHE A 206 -0.34 4.53 33.68
C PHE A 206 -1.64 4.74 34.46
N GLY A 207 -1.66 4.48 35.77
CA GLY A 207 -2.80 4.74 36.65
C GLY A 207 -3.91 3.67 36.61
N PHE A 208 -3.61 2.46 36.16
CA PHE A 208 -4.57 1.35 36.14
C PHE A 208 -4.25 0.34 37.25
N GLU A 209 -5.18 0.16 38.19
CA GLU A 209 -5.08 -0.85 39.26
C GLU A 209 -5.37 -2.27 38.72
N ASP A 210 -6.27 -2.37 37.75
CA ASP A 210 -6.58 -3.60 37.02
C ASP A 210 -5.75 -3.74 35.74
N GLN A 211 -5.80 -4.91 35.08
CA GLN A 211 -5.19 -5.14 33.77
C GLN A 211 -6.22 -5.31 32.63
N PRO A 212 -7.00 -4.28 32.24
CA PRO A 212 -7.90 -4.38 31.11
C PRO A 212 -7.15 -4.73 29.82
N VAL A 213 -7.63 -5.74 29.08
CA VAL A 213 -6.95 -6.24 27.87
C VAL A 213 -6.64 -5.14 26.87
N ILE A 214 -7.62 -4.29 26.56
CA ILE A 214 -7.46 -3.20 25.58
C ILE A 214 -6.36 -2.23 26.03
N ILE A 215 -6.35 -1.87 27.31
CA ILE A 215 -5.36 -0.95 27.86
C ILE A 215 -3.95 -1.56 27.78
N GLY A 216 -3.82 -2.84 28.11
CA GLY A 216 -2.55 -3.55 27.97
C GLY A 216 -2.03 -3.56 26.53
N LEU A 217 -2.92 -3.78 25.55
CA LEU A 217 -2.56 -3.71 24.13
C LEU A 217 -2.14 -2.30 23.72
N ILE A 218 -2.88 -1.26 24.17
CA ILE A 218 -2.56 0.13 23.87
C ILE A 218 -1.19 0.51 24.45
N ILE A 219 -0.96 0.23 25.73
CA ILE A 219 0.32 0.51 26.40
C ILE A 219 1.45 -0.19 25.65
N PHE A 220 1.31 -1.50 25.37
CA PHE A 220 2.30 -2.26 24.64
C PHE A 220 2.62 -1.66 23.27
N MET A 221 1.59 -1.30 22.49
CA MET A 221 1.77 -0.68 21.17
C MET A 221 2.56 0.62 21.24
N HIS A 222 2.35 1.42 22.29
CA HIS A 222 3.12 2.65 22.50
C HIS A 222 4.56 2.37 22.98
N THR A 223 4.76 1.37 23.85
CA THR A 223 6.09 0.99 24.33
C THR A 223 7.00 0.53 23.20
N ILE A 224 6.46 -0.16 22.19
CA ILE A 224 7.26 -0.68 21.06
C ILE A 224 7.50 0.34 19.93
N ILE A 225 6.97 1.57 20.02
CA ILE A 225 7.14 2.62 18.97
C ILE A 225 8.61 2.81 18.53
N PRO A 226 9.60 2.91 19.44
CA PRO A 226 11.00 3.07 19.01
C PRO A 226 11.50 1.90 18.16
N VAL A 227 11.11 0.68 18.50
CA VAL A 227 11.43 -0.53 17.73
C VAL A 227 10.70 -0.51 16.38
N GLN A 228 9.44 -0.07 16.36
CA GLN A 228 8.69 0.07 15.11
C GLN A 228 9.35 1.07 14.13
N HIS A 229 9.90 2.18 14.61
CA HIS A 229 10.62 3.13 13.75
C HIS A 229 11.87 2.54 13.12
N LEU A 230 12.66 1.78 13.89
CA LEU A 230 13.83 1.07 13.36
C LEU A 230 13.42 0.00 12.32
N LEU A 231 12.37 -0.76 12.62
CA LEU A 231 11.84 -1.76 11.68
C LEU A 231 11.30 -1.11 10.41
N SER A 232 10.57 0.00 10.54
CA SER A 232 10.05 0.77 9.41
C SER A 232 11.18 1.23 8.48
N PHE A 233 12.27 1.75 9.04
CA PHE A 233 13.47 2.11 8.29
C PHE A 233 14.03 0.92 7.50
N CYS A 234 14.20 -0.24 8.15
CA CYS A 234 14.67 -1.46 7.48
C CYS A 234 13.73 -1.92 6.36
N LEU A 235 12.42 -1.90 6.59
CA LEU A 235 11.42 -2.27 5.59
C LEU A 235 11.42 -1.30 4.40
N ASN A 236 11.63 0.00 4.62
CA ASN A 236 11.77 0.99 3.56
C ASN A 236 13.00 0.73 2.68
N LEU A 237 14.13 0.32 3.26
CA LEU A 237 15.30 -0.08 2.47
C LEU A 237 15.01 -1.30 1.59
N VAL A 238 14.29 -2.30 2.12
CA VAL A 238 13.86 -3.47 1.34
C VAL A 238 12.90 -3.08 0.24
N SER A 239 11.92 -2.22 0.54
CA SER A 239 10.97 -1.68 -0.45
C SER A 239 11.70 -0.97 -1.59
N ARG A 240 12.67 -0.11 -1.28
CA ARG A 240 13.50 0.58 -2.30
C ARG A 240 14.27 -0.41 -3.18
N ALA A 241 14.80 -1.48 -2.60
CA ALA A 241 15.47 -2.53 -3.37
C ALA A 241 14.49 -3.27 -4.32
N PHE A 242 13.26 -3.51 -3.89
CA PHE A 242 12.21 -4.10 -4.73
C PHE A 242 11.84 -3.19 -5.92
N GLU A 243 11.79 -1.88 -5.72
CA GLU A 243 11.55 -0.91 -6.80
C GLU A 243 12.64 -0.98 -7.88
N PHE A 244 13.92 -0.99 -7.50
CA PHE A 244 15.01 -1.14 -8.47
C PHE A 244 14.97 -2.47 -9.21
N GLN A 245 14.58 -3.55 -8.53
CA GLN A 245 14.43 -4.86 -9.16
C GLN A 245 13.26 -4.88 -10.15
N ALA A 246 12.15 -4.21 -9.84
CA ALA A 246 11.01 -4.06 -10.74
C ALA A 246 11.33 -3.17 -11.95
N ASP A 247 12.07 -2.07 -11.75
CA ASP A 247 12.62 -1.23 -12.83
C ASP A 247 13.55 -2.02 -13.75
N ALA A 248 14.48 -2.78 -13.18
CA ALA A 248 15.37 -3.66 -13.93
C ALA A 248 14.61 -4.74 -14.70
N PHE A 249 13.52 -5.26 -14.13
CA PHE A 249 12.64 -6.22 -14.80
C PHE A 249 11.95 -5.59 -16.03
N ALA A 250 11.35 -4.41 -15.89
CA ALA A 250 10.74 -3.69 -17.01
C ALA A 250 11.77 -3.33 -18.10
N LYS A 251 12.97 -2.92 -17.69
CA LYS A 251 14.11 -2.69 -18.58
C LYS A 251 14.51 -3.93 -19.37
N ASN A 252 14.59 -5.09 -18.73
CA ASN A 252 14.92 -6.37 -19.38
C ASN A 252 13.85 -6.81 -20.40
N LEU A 253 12.61 -6.31 -20.28
CA LEU A 253 11.55 -6.50 -21.27
C LEU A 253 11.60 -5.49 -22.42
N GLY A 254 12.55 -4.55 -22.40
CA GLY A 254 12.75 -3.55 -23.44
C GLY A 254 11.97 -2.24 -23.23
N TYR A 255 11.37 -2.02 -22.06
CA TYR A 255 10.54 -0.84 -21.77
C TYR A 255 11.29 0.29 -21.04
N ALA A 256 12.63 0.28 -21.07
CA ALA A 256 13.43 1.29 -20.37
C ALA A 256 13.13 2.74 -20.80
N PRO A 257 13.09 3.09 -22.11
CA PRO A 257 12.86 4.48 -22.51
C PRO A 257 11.44 4.93 -22.16
N GLU A 258 10.43 4.09 -22.34
CA GLU A 258 9.05 4.42 -22.00
C GLU A 258 8.82 4.48 -20.49
N LEU A 259 9.48 3.65 -19.70
CA LEU A 259 9.40 3.72 -18.24
C LEU A 259 10.02 5.02 -17.72
N ARG A 260 11.17 5.43 -18.27
CA ARG A 260 11.78 6.72 -17.93
C ARG A 260 10.84 7.90 -18.22
N GLY A 261 10.25 7.91 -19.41
CA GLY A 261 9.26 8.93 -19.78
C GLY A 261 8.06 8.95 -18.83
N ALA A 262 7.51 7.77 -18.53
CA ALA A 262 6.40 7.63 -17.60
C ALA A 262 6.75 8.13 -16.18
N LEU A 263 7.92 7.78 -15.65
CA LEU A 263 8.35 8.19 -14.30
C LEU A 263 8.55 9.70 -14.18
N VAL A 264 9.19 10.34 -15.18
CA VAL A 264 9.34 11.80 -15.22
C VAL A 264 7.96 12.45 -15.24
N LYS A 265 7.06 11.96 -16.09
CA LYS A 265 5.73 12.53 -16.22
C LYS A 265 4.89 12.38 -14.96
N LEU A 266 4.91 11.20 -14.34
CA LEU A 266 4.22 10.98 -13.06
C LEU A 266 4.77 11.88 -11.96
N GLN A 267 6.07 12.14 -11.94
CA GLN A 267 6.68 13.05 -10.98
C GLN A 267 6.25 14.51 -11.21
N GLU A 268 6.23 14.96 -12.47
CA GLU A 268 5.79 16.29 -12.86
C GLU A 268 4.30 16.51 -12.55
N GLU A 269 3.45 15.58 -12.95
CA GLU A 269 2.00 15.62 -12.73
C GLU A 269 1.64 15.58 -11.24
N ASN A 270 2.40 14.83 -10.42
CA ASN A 270 2.20 14.78 -8.97
C ASN A 270 2.94 15.90 -8.21
N LEU A 271 3.64 16.82 -8.89
CA LEU A 271 4.49 17.86 -8.29
C LEU A 271 5.41 17.33 -7.16
N SER A 272 5.92 16.12 -7.35
CA SER A 272 6.70 15.41 -6.34
C SER A 272 8.12 15.96 -6.25
N ALA A 273 8.74 15.87 -5.07
CA ALA A 273 10.04 16.48 -4.80
C ALA A 273 11.15 15.90 -5.70
N MET A 274 11.79 16.76 -6.51
CA MET A 274 12.81 16.35 -7.50
C MET A 274 14.17 16.04 -6.88
N ASN A 275 14.59 16.84 -5.89
CA ASN A 275 15.85 16.66 -5.17
C ASN A 275 15.52 16.56 -3.68
N THR A 276 15.68 15.35 -3.13
CA THR A 276 15.29 15.05 -1.75
C THR A 276 16.53 14.79 -0.93
N ASP A 277 16.50 15.23 0.33
CA ASP A 277 17.61 14.98 1.25
C ASP A 277 17.80 13.46 1.43
N PRO A 278 19.05 12.94 1.37
CA PRO A 278 19.31 11.50 1.45
C PRO A 278 18.85 10.85 2.76
N TRP A 279 18.90 11.58 3.89
CA TRP A 279 18.45 11.04 5.17
C TRP A 279 16.94 11.03 5.27
N TYR A 280 16.31 12.10 4.79
CA TYR A 280 14.86 12.19 4.71
C TYR A 280 14.31 11.07 3.81
N SER A 281 14.87 10.87 2.61
CA SER A 281 14.40 9.85 1.67
C SER A 281 14.68 8.44 2.18
N ALA A 282 15.83 8.19 2.80
CA ALA A 282 16.14 6.89 3.39
C ALA A 282 15.15 6.47 4.49
N TYR A 283 14.65 7.44 5.26
CA TYR A 283 13.71 7.16 6.35
C TYR A 283 12.24 7.16 5.93
N HIS A 284 11.82 8.12 5.10
CA HIS A 284 10.40 8.33 4.81
C HIS A 284 9.91 7.67 3.52
N TYR A 285 10.78 7.45 2.52
CA TYR A 285 10.33 7.03 1.21
C TYR A 285 10.43 5.51 1.02
N SER A 286 9.29 4.90 0.67
CA SER A 286 9.23 3.50 0.23
C SER A 286 9.70 3.31 -1.21
N HIS A 287 9.72 4.40 -2.00
CA HIS A 287 10.23 4.44 -3.37
C HIS A 287 11.54 5.25 -3.43
N PRO A 288 12.56 4.81 -4.19
CA PRO A 288 13.76 5.62 -4.40
C PRO A 288 13.40 6.94 -5.12
N PRO A 289 14.12 8.03 -4.84
CA PRO A 289 13.99 9.28 -5.59
C PRO A 289 14.08 9.06 -7.11
N LEU A 290 13.34 9.86 -7.88
CA LEU A 290 13.27 9.76 -9.35
C LEU A 290 14.66 9.67 -9.98
N VAL A 291 15.58 10.55 -9.58
CA VAL A 291 16.94 10.62 -10.13
C VAL A 291 17.70 9.30 -9.96
N GLU A 292 17.55 8.62 -8.82
CA GLU A 292 18.18 7.32 -8.59
C GLU A 292 17.62 6.25 -9.53
N ARG A 293 16.29 6.24 -9.73
CA ARG A 293 15.61 5.30 -10.64
C ARG A 293 16.00 5.53 -12.10
N LEU A 294 16.06 6.79 -12.53
CA LEU A 294 16.47 7.14 -13.89
C LEU A 294 17.91 6.71 -14.18
N SER A 295 18.85 6.93 -13.24
CA SER A 295 20.23 6.47 -13.36
C SER A 295 20.32 4.95 -13.53
N ALA A 296 19.59 4.18 -12.71
CA ALA A 296 19.56 2.72 -12.81
C ALA A 296 18.99 2.22 -14.15
N LEU A 297 18.06 2.97 -14.74
CA LEU A 297 17.51 2.68 -16.06
C LEU A 297 18.47 3.00 -17.20
N GLU A 298 19.41 3.95 -17.04
CA GLU A 298 20.44 4.28 -18.05
C GLU A 298 21.60 3.27 -18.10
N ASP A 299 22.06 2.78 -16.94
CA ASP A 299 23.39 2.15 -16.75
C ASP A 299 23.67 0.79 -17.44
N LEU A 300 22.82 0.30 -18.37
CA LEU A 300 23.11 -0.97 -19.09
C LEU A 300 23.15 -0.84 -20.61
N ASP A 301 22.74 0.27 -21.20
CA ASP A 301 22.92 0.48 -22.65
C ASP A 301 24.39 0.78 -22.98
N SER A 302 25.15 1.34 -22.04
CA SER A 302 26.57 1.69 -22.22
C SER A 302 27.58 0.55 -22.03
N LYS A 303 27.15 -0.62 -21.51
CA LYS A 303 28.03 -1.76 -21.23
C LYS A 303 27.99 -2.88 -22.27
N LYS A 304 27.14 -2.77 -23.30
CA LYS A 304 27.10 -3.74 -24.42
C LYS A 304 27.89 -3.30 -25.66
N ASP A 305 28.34 -2.06 -25.70
CA ASP A 305 29.08 -1.48 -26.83
C ASP A 305 30.58 -1.23 -26.56
N ASN A 306 31.17 -1.91 -25.55
CA ASN A 306 32.62 -1.94 -25.31
C ASN A 306 33.14 -3.36 -25.18
#